data_AF-A0A9J9FX00-F1
#
_entry.id   AF-A0A9J9FX00-F1
#
_cell.length_a   1.000
_cell.length_b   1.000
_cell.length_c   1.000
_cell.angle_alpha   90.00
_cell.angle_beta   90.00
_cell.angle_gamma   90.00
#
_symmetry.space_group_name_H-M   'P 1'
#
loop_
_entity.id
_entity.type
_entity.pdbx_description
1 polymer ?
#
loop_
_entity_poly.entity_id
_entity_poly.type
_entity_poly.pdbx_seq_one_letter_code
_entity_poly.pdbx_strand_id
1 'polypeptide(L)'
;MTDAERRRMWRSYVDAYFRAQGAWEAAGRPAPRPPMPTQPEAVQGLQCGATTRAGTPCKLTGLYKSGRCKLHGGMSTGPKTDAGREQSRINGAKGGRPRNPTP
;
A
#
# COMPACT_ATOMS: atom_id res chain seq x y z
N MET A 1 13.12 12.02 5.86
CA MET A 1 11.85 11.66 5.21
C MET A 1 10.92 10.99 6.23
N THR A 2 9.72 11.51 6.41
CA THR A 2 8.68 10.97 7.30
C THR A 2 8.10 9.66 6.74
N ASP A 3 7.45 8.85 7.57
CA ASP A 3 6.75 7.63 7.11
C ASP A 3 5.68 7.95 6.06
N ALA A 4 4.99 9.10 6.18
CA ALA A 4 4.00 9.55 5.20
C ALA A 4 4.64 9.84 3.83
N GLU A 5 5.81 10.47 3.80
CA GLU A 5 6.56 10.71 2.57
C GLU A 5 7.05 9.40 1.95
N ARG A 6 7.57 8.47 2.77
CA ARG A 6 7.99 7.13 2.31
C ARG A 6 6.82 6.37 1.69
N ARG A 7 5.62 6.45 2.29
CA ARG A 7 4.40 5.83 1.75
C ARG A 7 3.92 6.48 0.46
N ARG A 8 4.03 7.81 0.33
CA ARG A 8 3.74 8.51 -0.93
C ARG A 8 4.69 8.05 -2.03
N MET A 9 5.98 7.98 -1.74
CA MET A 9 7.00 7.51 -2.67
C MET A 9 6.79 6.04 -3.07
N TRP A 10 6.45 5.17 -2.12
CA TRP A 10 6.08 3.77 -2.40
C TRP A 10 4.94 3.68 -3.41
N ARG A 11 3.86 4.46 -3.22
CA ARG A 11 2.71 4.49 -4.13
C ARG A 11 3.12 4.93 -5.53
N SER A 12 3.90 6.01 -5.63
CA SER A 12 4.42 6.51 -6.90
C SER A 12 5.29 5.48 -7.62
N TYR A 13 6.17 4.78 -6.90
CA TYR A 13 6.99 3.69 -7.46
C TYR A 13 6.13 2.55 -7.99
N VAL A 14 5.18 2.06 -7.19
CA VAL A 14 4.29 0.96 -7.59
C VAL A 14 3.40 1.36 -8.78
N ASP A 15 2.94 2.61 -8.84
CA ASP A 15 2.19 3.13 -9.98
C ASP A 15 3.04 3.21 -11.25
N ALA A 16 4.28 3.69 -11.15
CA ALA A 16 5.21 3.72 -12.27
C ALA A 16 5.51 2.31 -12.78
N TYR A 17 5.75 1.36 -11.87
CA TYR A 17 5.99 -0.04 -12.20
C TYR A 17 4.81 -0.66 -12.95
N PHE A 18 3.59 -0.52 -12.42
CA PHE A 18 2.40 -1.08 -13.09
C PHE A 18 2.08 -0.40 -14.42
N ARG A 19 2.37 0.89 -14.58
CA ARG A 19 2.27 1.58 -15.88
C ARG A 19 3.25 1.01 -16.90
N ALA A 20 4.52 0.84 -16.51
CA ALA A 20 5.53 0.25 -17.37
C ALA A 20 5.18 -1.20 -17.76
N GLN A 21 4.68 -1.98 -16.80
CA GLN A 21 4.21 -3.35 -17.05
C GLN A 21 3.02 -3.37 -18.01
N GLY A 22 2.00 -2.54 -17.76
CA GLY A 22 0.83 -2.45 -18.62
C GLY A 22 1.17 -2.02 -20.05
N ALA A 23 2.11 -1.09 -20.21
CA ALA A 23 2.61 -0.69 -21.54
C ALA A 23 3.32 -1.85 -22.26
N TRP A 24 4.17 -2.61 -21.56
CA TRP A 24 4.83 -3.79 -22.12
C TRP A 24 3.85 -4.91 -22.49
N GLU A 25 2.83 -5.13 -21.67
CA GLU A 25 1.76 -6.08 -21.95
C GLU A 25 0.92 -5.65 -23.16
N ALA A 26 0.55 -4.37 -23.25
CA ALA A 26 -0.19 -3.81 -24.38
C ALA A 26 0.61 -3.87 -25.69
N ALA A 27 1.95 -3.79 -25.62
CA ALA A 27 2.84 -3.99 -26.76
C ALA A 27 2.99 -5.47 -27.19
N GLY A 28 2.29 -6.40 -26.54
CA GLY A 28 2.36 -7.83 -26.87
C GLY A 28 3.53 -8.57 -26.22
N ARG A 29 4.10 -8.01 -25.14
CA ARG A 29 5.25 -8.56 -24.40
C ARG A 29 6.49 -8.81 -25.28
N PRO A 30 6.97 -7.81 -26.04
CA PRO A 30 8.13 -7.97 -26.91
C PRO A 30 9.40 -8.27 -26.10
N ALA A 31 10.32 -9.03 -26.71
CA ALA A 31 11.65 -9.26 -26.18
C ALA A 31 12.67 -8.29 -26.84
N PRO A 32 13.65 -7.77 -26.08
CA PRO A 32 13.83 -7.94 -24.64
C PRO A 32 12.83 -7.12 -23.81
N ARG A 33 12.62 -7.52 -22.55
CA ARG A 33 11.79 -6.73 -21.62
C ARG A 33 12.42 -5.34 -21.42
N PRO A 34 11.64 -4.24 -21.47
CA PRO A 34 12.17 -2.91 -21.20
C PRO A 34 12.66 -2.79 -19.75
N PRO A 35 13.59 -1.87 -19.47
CA PRO A 35 14.01 -1.59 -18.10
C PRO A 35 12.81 -1.10 -17.28
N MET A 36 12.54 -1.80 -16.18
CA MET A 36 11.47 -1.43 -15.25
C MET A 36 11.97 -0.35 -14.28
N PRO A 37 11.08 0.51 -13.75
CA PRO A 37 11.45 1.45 -12.69
C PRO A 37 12.14 0.73 -11.53
N THR A 38 13.23 1.31 -11.03
CA THR A 38 13.95 0.81 -9.85
C THR A 38 13.27 1.30 -8.58
N GLN A 39 13.32 0.49 -7.53
CA GLN A 39 12.79 0.89 -6.23
C GLN A 39 13.72 1.93 -5.58
N PRO A 40 13.20 3.10 -5.16
CA PRO A 40 14.02 4.09 -4.46
C PRO A 40 14.57 3.54 -3.13
N GLU A 41 15.82 3.88 -2.81
CA GLU A 41 16.50 3.46 -1.57
C GLU A 41 15.71 3.89 -0.33
N ALA A 42 15.10 5.07 -0.38
CA ALA A 42 14.33 5.63 0.72
C ALA A 42 13.08 4.79 1.11
N VAL A 43 12.60 3.89 0.23
CA VAL A 43 11.47 2.99 0.52
C VAL A 43 11.88 1.52 0.67
N GLN A 44 13.16 1.21 0.54
CA GLN A 44 13.67 -0.12 0.86
C GLN A 44 13.40 -0.45 2.34
N GLY A 45 12.97 -1.68 2.61
CA GLY A 45 12.61 -2.14 3.96
C GLY A 45 11.41 -1.43 4.59
N LEU A 46 10.58 -0.70 3.82
CA LEU A 46 9.38 -0.06 4.36
C LEU A 46 8.45 -1.11 5.01
N GLN A 47 8.09 -0.88 6.26
CA GLN A 47 7.25 -1.78 7.04
C GLN A 47 5.77 -1.42 6.93
N CYS A 48 4.91 -2.42 7.11
CA CYS A 48 3.47 -2.24 7.06
C CYS A 48 3.01 -1.18 8.05
N GLY A 49 3.50 -1.18 9.29
CA GLY A 49 3.23 -0.15 10.31
C GLY A 49 1.77 -0.04 10.76
N ALA A 50 0.92 -1.02 10.43
CA ALA A 50 -0.45 -1.08 10.95
C ALA A 50 -0.44 -1.65 12.37
N THR A 51 -1.32 -1.20 13.26
CA THR A 51 -1.42 -1.75 14.61
C THR A 51 -1.91 -3.19 14.55
N THR A 52 -1.12 -4.11 15.11
CA THR A 52 -1.46 -5.53 15.18
C THR A 52 -2.48 -5.80 16.28
N ARG A 53 -2.94 -7.06 16.38
CA ARG A 53 -3.83 -7.48 17.46
C ARG A 53 -3.21 -7.31 18.86
N ALA A 54 -1.87 -7.31 18.94
CA ALA A 54 -1.10 -7.12 20.18
C ALA A 54 -0.85 -5.64 20.51
N GLY A 55 -1.35 -4.68 19.71
CA GLY A 55 -1.14 -3.25 19.94
C GLY A 55 0.18 -2.70 19.39
N THR A 56 1.09 -3.56 18.91
CA THR A 56 2.38 -3.15 18.34
C THR A 56 2.31 -2.91 16.82
N PRO A 57 3.22 -2.11 16.23
CA PRO A 57 3.27 -1.91 14.78
C PRO A 57 3.66 -3.19 14.02
N CYS A 58 3.00 -3.44 12.89
CA CYS A 58 3.30 -4.55 12.01
C CYS A 58 4.64 -4.36 11.27
N LYS A 59 5.53 -5.34 11.42
CA LYS A 59 6.90 -5.32 10.86
C LYS A 59 7.03 -5.95 9.47
N LEU A 60 5.94 -6.48 8.88
CA LEU A 60 5.98 -7.11 7.56
C LEU A 60 6.36 -6.09 6.47
N THR A 61 7.24 -6.50 5.57
CA THR A 61 7.77 -5.69 4.45
C THR A 61 7.18 -6.06 3.09
N GLY A 62 6.42 -7.17 3.01
CA GLY A 62 5.63 -7.55 1.83
C GLY A 62 4.43 -6.62 1.65
N LEU A 63 4.67 -5.43 1.11
CA LEU A 63 3.68 -4.37 0.91
C LEU A 63 3.05 -4.43 -0.48
N TYR A 64 1.79 -4.05 -0.55
CA TYR A 64 1.04 -3.84 -1.79
C TYR A 64 0.95 -2.33 -2.09
N LYS A 65 0.34 -1.96 -3.22
CA LYS A 65 0.15 -0.55 -3.63
C LYS A 65 -0.40 0.36 -2.52
N SER A 66 -1.28 -0.14 -1.66
CA SER A 66 -1.83 0.63 -0.53
C SER A 66 -0.76 1.08 0.49
N GLY A 67 0.41 0.45 0.48
CA GLY A 67 1.49 0.60 1.45
C GLY A 67 1.33 -0.30 2.67
N ARG A 68 0.41 -1.28 2.63
CA ARG A 68 0.15 -2.23 3.73
C ARG A 68 0.35 -3.66 3.26
N CYS A 69 0.55 -4.58 4.20
CA CYS A 69 0.72 -6.01 3.91
C CYS A 69 -0.62 -6.72 3.70
N LYS A 70 -0.57 -7.97 3.20
CA LYS A 70 -1.78 -8.79 2.94
C LYS A 70 -2.75 -8.88 4.13
N LEU A 71 -2.23 -8.87 5.36
CA LEU A 71 -3.01 -9.02 6.59
C LEU A 71 -3.69 -7.71 7.04
N HIS A 72 -3.23 -6.56 6.54
CA HIS A 72 -3.68 -5.24 6.99
C HIS A 72 -4.21 -4.40 5.81
N GLY A 73 -4.95 -5.06 4.91
CA GLY A 73 -5.61 -4.39 3.78
C GLY A 73 -4.70 -4.12 2.57
N GLY A 74 -3.54 -4.77 2.48
CA GLY A 74 -2.63 -4.67 1.34
C GLY A 74 -3.33 -4.94 0.01
N MET A 75 -4.09 -6.03 -0.05
CA MET A 75 -4.85 -6.47 -1.23
C MET A 75 -6.22 -5.79 -1.38
N SER A 76 -6.61 -4.95 -0.43
CA SER A 76 -7.92 -4.29 -0.50
C SER A 76 -7.93 -3.25 -1.61
N THR A 77 -8.93 -3.30 -2.49
CA THR A 77 -9.19 -2.26 -3.50
C THR A 77 -10.00 -1.09 -2.94
N GLY A 78 -10.43 -1.17 -1.69
CA GLY A 78 -11.41 -0.25 -1.10
C GLY A 78 -12.82 -0.41 -1.71
N PRO A 79 -13.80 0.31 -1.16
CA PRO A 79 -15.15 0.37 -1.72
C PRO A 79 -15.14 1.05 -3.10
N LYS A 80 -15.85 0.46 -4.06
CA LYS A 80 -15.93 0.98 -5.44
C LYS A 80 -17.18 1.83 -5.71
N THR A 81 -18.16 1.80 -4.80
CA THR A 81 -19.44 2.50 -4.93
C THR A 81 -19.55 3.64 -3.92
N ASP A 82 -20.38 4.63 -4.20
CA ASP A 82 -20.67 5.74 -3.27
C ASP A 82 -21.21 5.25 -1.94
N ALA A 83 -22.20 4.36 -1.97
CA ALA A 83 -22.75 3.74 -0.77
C ALA A 83 -21.67 3.02 0.05
N GLY A 84 -20.74 2.30 -0.61
CA GLY A 84 -19.64 1.63 0.08
C GLY A 84 -18.61 2.59 0.68
N ARG A 85 -18.34 3.72 0.00
CA ARG A 85 -17.49 4.80 0.50
C ARG A 85 -18.10 5.44 1.74
N GLU A 86 -19.39 5.75 1.69
CA GLU A 86 -20.13 6.33 2.81
C GLU A 86 -20.20 5.36 3.99
N GLN A 87 -20.48 4.09 3.75
CA GLN A 87 -20.48 3.07 4.80
C GLN A 87 -19.10 2.94 5.46
N SER A 88 -18.02 3.03 4.68
CA SER A 88 -16.65 3.01 5.22
C SER A 88 -16.36 4.23 6.10
N ARG A 89 -16.86 5.42 5.69
CA ARG A 89 -16.76 6.65 6.48
C ARG A 89 -17.51 6.52 7.82
N ILE A 90 -18.75 6.02 7.78
CA ILE A 90 -19.57 5.75 8.96
C ILE A 90 -18.86 4.78 9.90
N ASN A 91 -18.33 3.68 9.38
CA ASN A 91 -17.60 2.68 10.18
C ASN A 91 -16.35 3.28 10.82
N GLY A 92 -15.63 4.16 10.12
CA GLY A 92 -14.47 4.87 10.67
C GLY A 92 -14.85 5.85 11.79
N ALA A 93 -15.99 6.54 11.66
CA ALA A 93 -16.47 7.51 12.64
C ALA A 93 -16.91 6.86 13.97
N LYS A 94 -17.36 5.60 13.95
CA LYS A 94 -17.75 4.84 15.15
C LYS A 94 -16.59 4.56 16.12
N GLY A 95 -15.37 4.91 15.75
CA GLY A 95 -14.17 4.55 16.50
C GLY A 95 -13.87 3.08 16.24
N GLY A 96 -12.80 2.81 15.51
CA GLY A 96 -12.28 1.45 15.40
C GLY A 96 -11.82 0.91 16.75
N ARG A 97 -11.04 -0.17 16.74
CA ARG A 97 -10.44 -0.70 17.97
C ARG A 97 -9.71 0.44 18.73
N PRO A 98 -9.95 0.60 20.04
CA PRO A 98 -9.23 1.58 20.84
C PRO A 98 -7.72 1.35 20.69
N ARG A 99 -6.96 2.43 20.45
CA ARG A 99 -5.50 2.33 20.47
C ARG A 99 -5.12 2.10 21.92
N ASN A 100 -4.57 0.92 22.24
CA ASN A 100 -3.89 0.76 23.51
C ASN A 100 -2.77 1.80 23.54
N PRO A 101 -2.60 2.55 24.64
CA PRO A 101 -1.45 3.44 24.78
C PRO A 101 -0.19 2.60 24.58
N THR A 102 0.77 3.15 23.83
CA THR A 102 2.12 2.58 23.76
C THR A 102 2.64 2.45 25.20
N PRO A 103 3.24 1.32 25.60
CA PRO A 103 3.91 1.23 26.90
C PRO A 103 5.02 2.28 27.03
#